data_AF-A0A1E4NRD3-F1
#
_entry.id   AF-A0A1E4NRD3-F1
#
_cell.length_a   1.000
_cell.length_b   1.000
_cell.length_c   1.000
_cell.angle_alpha   90.00
_cell.angle_beta   90.00
_cell.angle_gamma   90.00
#
_symmetry.space_group_name_H-M   'P 1'
#
loop_
_entity.id
_entity.type
_entity.pdbx_description
1 polymer ?
#
loop_
_entity_poly.entity_id
_entity_poly.type
_entity_poly.pdbx_seq_one_letter_code
_entity_poly.pdbx_strand_id
1 'polypeptide(L)'
;MVPVRALAVDATSYAVGAAAGLDGEITVLAGVPYVTKLRGDGITLTRGWGDSAFFAVWTRQANWTGQPVPAEVRTYQDLQRFVKARAQAAGLDVSQPFPFRLSGTPVEVDWHVNVDRTGGQPITTALFLESKANFVARHEPMEIVGFYSEHDQGVFITGAPTNFMHVHMVTRDGQSAGHVDAITLGPGMTLLLPRPR
;
A
#
# COMPACT_ATOMS: atom_id res chain seq x y z
N MET A 1 -4.84 -4.91 18.02
CA MET A 1 -5.41 -4.76 16.67
C MET A 1 -6.00 -3.37 16.54
N VAL A 2 -5.97 -2.80 15.34
CA VAL A 2 -6.50 -1.45 15.04
C VAL A 2 -7.78 -1.58 14.21
N PRO A 3 -8.96 -1.14 14.69
CA PRO A 3 -10.20 -1.24 13.92
C PRO A 3 -10.16 -0.43 12.62
N VAL A 4 -10.78 -0.93 11.54
CA VAL A 4 -10.87 -0.17 10.26
C VAL A 4 -11.54 1.20 10.44
N ARG A 5 -12.47 1.34 11.40
CA ARG A 5 -13.09 2.63 11.77
C ARG A 5 -12.09 3.69 12.23
N ALA A 6 -10.99 3.29 12.84
CA ALA A 6 -9.93 4.21 13.26
C ALA A 6 -9.03 4.63 12.07
N LEU A 7 -8.94 3.78 11.04
CA LEU A 7 -8.13 4.00 9.84
C LEU A 7 -8.87 4.84 8.79
N ALA A 8 -10.19 4.68 8.69
CA ALA A 8 -11.05 5.28 7.67
C ALA A 8 -12.08 6.23 8.31
N VAL A 9 -11.60 7.40 8.77
CA VAL A 9 -12.43 8.36 9.52
C VAL A 9 -13.13 9.36 8.61
N ASP A 10 -12.42 9.90 7.62
CA ASP A 10 -12.97 10.86 6.66
C ASP A 10 -12.22 10.80 5.31
N ALA A 11 -12.60 11.64 4.36
CA ALA A 11 -12.01 11.70 3.03
C ALA A 11 -10.50 12.03 3.00
N THR A 12 -9.91 12.45 4.13
CA THR A 12 -8.47 12.72 4.26
C THR A 12 -7.70 11.50 4.75
N SER A 13 -8.38 10.41 5.15
CA SER A 13 -7.75 9.20 5.65
C SER A 13 -7.10 8.36 4.54
N TYR A 14 -5.87 7.92 4.79
CA TYR A 14 -5.14 6.96 3.97
C TYR A 14 -4.45 5.95 4.87
N ALA A 15 -4.50 4.67 4.53
CA ALA A 15 -3.90 3.61 5.34
C ALA A 15 -3.56 2.38 4.50
N VAL A 16 -2.58 1.63 4.98
CA VAL A 16 -2.25 0.29 4.49
C VAL A 16 -1.95 -0.63 5.67
N GLY A 17 -2.25 -1.91 5.54
CA GLY A 17 -1.97 -2.91 6.57
C GLY A 17 -2.63 -4.25 6.27
N ALA A 18 -2.27 -5.25 7.04
CA ALA A 18 -2.83 -6.58 6.90
C ALA A 18 -3.94 -6.83 7.93
N ALA A 19 -4.99 -7.51 7.50
CA ALA A 19 -6.14 -7.84 8.33
C ALA A 19 -5.77 -8.82 9.45
N ALA A 20 -6.49 -8.71 10.57
CA ALA A 20 -6.36 -9.59 11.72
C ALA A 20 -6.37 -11.07 11.32
N GLY A 21 -5.53 -11.87 12.00
CA GLY A 21 -5.37 -13.29 11.68
C GLY A 21 -4.61 -13.55 10.37
N LEU A 22 -4.02 -12.51 9.76
CA LEU A 22 -3.33 -12.61 8.46
C LEU A 22 -4.28 -13.08 7.34
N ASP A 23 -5.56 -12.74 7.46
CA ASP A 23 -6.63 -13.07 6.51
C ASP A 23 -7.10 -11.83 5.76
N GLY A 24 -6.24 -11.37 4.85
CA GLY A 24 -6.55 -10.30 3.91
C GLY A 24 -5.72 -9.04 4.09
N GLU A 25 -6.00 -8.08 3.21
CA GLU A 25 -5.39 -6.76 3.18
C GLU A 25 -6.41 -5.67 3.48
N ILE A 26 -5.94 -4.60 4.10
CA ILE A 26 -6.71 -3.38 4.36
C ILE A 26 -6.01 -2.22 3.66
N THR A 27 -6.71 -1.60 2.73
CA THR A 27 -6.30 -0.35 2.09
C THR A 27 -7.35 0.71 2.36
N VAL A 28 -6.97 1.87 2.86
CA VAL A 28 -7.87 3.03 2.96
C VAL A 28 -7.40 4.06 1.96
N LEU A 29 -8.29 4.43 1.04
CA LEU A 29 -8.04 5.43 0.02
C LEU A 29 -9.09 6.53 0.15
N ALA A 30 -8.67 7.73 0.53
CA ALA A 30 -9.55 8.89 0.73
C ALA A 30 -10.78 8.56 1.58
N GLY A 31 -10.57 7.91 2.72
CA GLY A 31 -11.63 7.53 3.67
C GLY A 31 -12.45 6.31 3.30
N VAL A 32 -12.28 5.74 2.11
CA VAL A 32 -12.96 4.51 1.71
C VAL A 32 -12.08 3.31 2.08
N PRO A 33 -12.54 2.42 2.99
CA PRO A 33 -11.84 1.19 3.26
C PRO A 33 -12.08 0.18 2.14
N TYR A 34 -11.04 -0.54 1.77
CA TYR A 34 -11.04 -1.70 0.89
C TYR A 34 -10.43 -2.84 1.69
N VAL A 35 -11.28 -3.78 2.11
CA VAL A 35 -10.86 -4.99 2.81
C VAL A 35 -10.95 -6.14 1.83
N THR A 36 -9.80 -6.67 1.44
CA THR A 36 -9.68 -7.71 0.43
C THR A 36 -9.32 -9.03 1.09
N LYS A 37 -10.08 -10.08 0.80
CA LYS A 37 -9.83 -11.43 1.31
C LYS A 37 -10.01 -12.47 0.21
N LEU A 38 -9.28 -13.57 0.29
CA LEU A 38 -9.47 -14.72 -0.60
C LEU A 38 -10.52 -15.67 -0.03
N ARG A 39 -11.53 -16.03 -0.84
CA ARG A 39 -12.58 -17.00 -0.46
C ARG A 39 -12.81 -17.97 -1.61
N GLY A 40 -12.57 -19.25 -1.36
CA GLY A 40 -12.53 -20.24 -2.44
C GLY A 40 -11.52 -19.82 -3.49
N ASP A 41 -11.98 -19.72 -4.74
CA ASP A 41 -11.12 -19.47 -5.90
C ASP A 41 -11.06 -17.98 -6.26
N GLY A 42 -11.76 -17.12 -5.51
CA GLY A 42 -11.99 -15.73 -5.86
C GLY A 42 -11.64 -14.74 -4.76
N ILE A 43 -11.31 -13.53 -5.18
CA ILE A 43 -11.13 -12.39 -4.28
C ILE A 43 -12.50 -11.83 -3.91
N THR A 44 -12.70 -11.62 -2.61
CA THR A 44 -13.81 -10.84 -2.06
C THR A 44 -13.30 -9.50 -1.58
N LEU A 45 -13.93 -8.41 -2.04
CA LEU A 45 -13.59 -7.06 -1.64
C LEU A 45 -14.80 -6.41 -0.99
N THR A 46 -14.63 -5.93 0.23
CA THR A 46 -15.69 -5.21 0.97
C THR A 46 -15.25 -3.79 1.29
N ARG A 47 -16.24 -2.89 1.38
CA ARG A 47 -16.04 -1.50 1.83
C ARG A 47 -16.53 -1.29 3.25
N GLY A 48 -16.41 -2.33 4.06
CA GLY A 48 -16.94 -2.38 5.41
C GLY A 48 -15.94 -1.90 6.47
N TRP A 49 -16.45 -1.80 7.70
CA TRP A 49 -15.69 -1.39 8.88
C TRP A 49 -15.63 -2.50 9.96
N GLY A 50 -16.06 -3.71 9.61
CA GLY A 50 -16.16 -4.84 10.54
C GLY A 50 -14.82 -5.48 10.89
N ASP A 51 -13.79 -5.24 10.07
CA ASP A 51 -12.46 -5.80 10.25
C ASP A 51 -11.53 -4.92 11.11
N SER A 52 -10.39 -5.50 11.46
CA SER A 52 -9.30 -4.79 12.14
C SER A 52 -7.97 -5.24 11.56
N ALA A 53 -6.95 -4.37 11.64
CA ALA A 53 -5.59 -4.68 11.24
C ALA A 53 -4.78 -5.21 12.43
N PHE A 54 -3.94 -6.22 12.22
CA PHE A 54 -2.98 -6.62 13.26
C PHE A 54 -1.74 -5.72 13.26
N PHE A 55 -1.38 -5.16 12.11
CA PHE A 55 -0.50 -4.00 11.96
C PHE A 55 -0.98 -3.12 10.80
N ALA A 56 -0.80 -1.81 10.92
CA ALA A 56 -1.14 -0.84 9.89
C ALA A 56 -0.32 0.44 10.06
N VAL A 57 -0.18 1.20 8.99
CA VAL A 57 0.29 2.59 8.99
C VAL A 57 -0.77 3.45 8.31
N TRP A 58 -1.05 4.62 8.89
CA TRP A 58 -2.11 5.50 8.41
C TRP A 58 -1.80 6.97 8.64
N THR A 59 -2.52 7.82 7.93
CA THR A 59 -2.39 9.28 8.00
C THR A 59 -3.73 9.96 7.69
N ARG A 60 -3.80 11.25 8.02
CA ARG A 60 -4.83 12.15 7.52
C ARG A 60 -4.16 13.28 6.73
N GLN A 61 -4.33 13.25 5.42
CA GLN A 61 -3.71 14.20 4.50
C GLN A 61 -4.73 14.74 3.51
N ALA A 62 -5.11 16.00 3.69
CA ALA A 62 -6.08 16.66 2.81
C ALA A 62 -5.44 17.14 1.49
N ASN A 63 -4.19 17.59 1.53
CA ASN A 63 -3.57 18.32 0.43
C ASN A 63 -2.43 17.53 -0.21
N TRP A 64 -2.54 17.32 -1.52
CA TRP A 64 -1.57 16.58 -2.30
C TRP A 64 -1.06 17.45 -3.45
N THR A 65 0.23 17.37 -3.75
CA THR A 65 0.83 18.02 -4.93
C THR A 65 1.35 16.95 -5.85
N GLY A 66 0.86 16.94 -7.09
CA GLY A 66 1.22 15.98 -8.12
C GLY A 66 2.45 16.40 -8.91
N GLN A 67 3.27 15.44 -9.30
CA GLN A 67 4.39 15.62 -10.22
C GLN A 67 4.53 14.39 -11.12
N PRO A 68 4.94 14.57 -12.39
CA PRO A 68 5.12 13.45 -13.30
C PRO A 68 6.25 12.54 -12.85
N VAL A 69 6.05 11.23 -13.00
CA VAL A 69 7.13 10.25 -12.86
C VAL A 69 7.84 10.12 -14.21
N PRO A 70 9.15 10.36 -14.31
CA PRO A 70 9.86 10.38 -15.58
C PRO A 70 10.22 8.94 -16.02
N ALA A 71 10.48 8.74 -17.31
CA ALA A 71 10.62 7.41 -17.93
C ALA A 71 11.88 6.63 -17.49
N GLU A 72 12.81 7.28 -16.80
CA GLU A 72 13.99 6.68 -16.20
C GLU A 72 13.66 5.90 -14.93
N VAL A 73 12.50 6.14 -14.30
CA VAL A 73 12.05 5.38 -13.13
C VAL A 73 11.41 4.07 -13.60
N ARG A 74 12.23 3.01 -13.67
CA ARG A 74 11.82 1.74 -14.30
C ARG A 74 11.57 0.61 -13.32
N THR A 75 12.26 0.61 -12.19
CA THR A 75 12.20 -0.44 -11.19
C THR A 75 11.54 0.05 -9.90
N TYR A 76 11.09 -0.89 -9.06
CA TYR A 76 10.61 -0.58 -7.71
C TYR A 76 11.65 0.22 -6.91
N GLN A 77 12.94 -0.05 -7.11
CA GLN A 77 14.01 0.67 -6.43
C GLN A 77 14.31 2.05 -7.03
N ASP A 78 14.12 2.23 -8.32
CA ASP A 78 14.12 3.58 -8.91
C ASP A 78 12.97 4.40 -8.32
N LEU A 79 11.78 3.79 -8.20
CA LEU A 79 10.62 4.45 -7.62
C LEU A 79 10.88 4.86 -6.17
N GLN A 80 11.45 3.98 -5.36
CA GLN A 80 11.84 4.30 -3.98
C GLN A 80 12.78 5.51 -3.90
N ARG A 81 13.86 5.49 -4.69
CA ARG A 81 14.81 6.61 -4.77
C ARG A 81 14.12 7.90 -5.24
N PHE A 82 13.25 7.79 -6.24
CA PHE A 82 12.51 8.91 -6.79
C PHE A 82 11.55 9.52 -5.74
N VAL A 83 10.78 8.70 -5.02
CA VAL A 83 9.88 9.13 -3.96
C VAL A 83 10.66 9.90 -2.88
N LYS A 84 11.77 9.33 -2.36
CA LYS A 84 12.62 10.02 -1.38
C LYS A 84 13.14 11.35 -1.90
N ALA A 85 13.74 11.36 -3.09
CA ALA A 85 14.33 12.56 -3.67
C ALA A 85 13.30 13.67 -3.89
N ARG A 86 12.10 13.31 -4.36
CA ARG A 86 11.02 14.27 -4.56
C ARG A 86 10.38 14.75 -3.26
N ALA A 87 10.27 13.90 -2.24
CA ALA A 87 9.84 14.30 -0.90
C ALA A 87 10.80 15.32 -0.30
N GLN A 88 12.10 15.06 -0.35
CA GLN A 88 13.13 15.98 0.12
C GLN A 88 13.10 17.31 -0.65
N ALA A 89 12.99 17.26 -1.99
CA ALA A 89 12.89 18.47 -2.80
C ALA A 89 11.60 19.28 -2.54
N ALA A 90 10.52 18.61 -2.11
CA ALA A 90 9.28 19.24 -1.69
C ALA A 90 9.30 19.74 -0.23
N GLY A 91 10.42 19.60 0.49
CA GLY A 91 10.60 20.10 1.85
C GLY A 91 10.08 19.18 2.95
N LEU A 92 9.80 17.90 2.65
CA LEU A 92 9.44 16.92 3.67
C LEU A 92 10.70 16.47 4.44
N ASP A 93 10.55 16.25 5.75
CA ASP A 93 11.58 15.57 6.55
C ASP A 93 11.59 14.07 6.22
N VAL A 94 12.51 13.67 5.35
CA VAL A 94 12.66 12.27 4.91
C VAL A 94 13.31 11.36 5.95
N SER A 95 13.69 11.88 7.13
CA SER A 95 14.07 11.06 8.28
C SER A 95 12.85 10.52 9.04
N GLN A 96 11.68 11.13 8.83
CA GLN A 96 10.42 10.68 9.41
C GLN A 96 9.60 9.89 8.38
N PRO A 97 8.71 8.98 8.83
CA PRO A 97 7.78 8.32 7.94
C PRO A 97 6.88 9.33 7.23
N PHE A 98 6.66 9.15 5.94
CA PHE A 98 5.74 9.99 5.18
C PHE A 98 4.89 9.20 4.19
N PRO A 99 3.63 9.62 3.96
CA PRO A 99 2.77 9.00 2.98
C PRO A 99 3.07 9.56 1.58
N PHE A 100 2.78 8.77 0.56
CA PHE A 100 2.76 9.19 -0.84
C PHE A 100 1.63 8.47 -1.57
N ARG A 101 1.28 8.96 -2.76
CA ARG A 101 0.38 8.26 -3.68
C ARG A 101 0.98 8.18 -5.07
N LEU A 102 0.58 7.15 -5.81
CA LEU A 102 0.79 7.10 -7.25
C LEU A 102 -0.58 6.94 -7.94
N SER A 103 -0.75 7.56 -9.09
CA SER A 103 -1.93 7.38 -9.93
C SER A 103 -1.50 7.23 -11.38
N GLY A 104 -2.18 6.33 -12.10
CA GLY A 104 -1.98 6.13 -13.53
C GLY A 104 -2.23 4.67 -13.93
N THR A 105 -1.60 4.26 -15.02
CA THR A 105 -1.71 2.91 -15.57
C THR A 105 -0.32 2.28 -15.61
N PRO A 106 0.07 1.46 -14.63
CA PRO A 106 1.31 0.68 -14.70
C PRO A 106 1.25 -0.33 -15.85
N VAL A 107 2.42 -0.71 -16.36
CA VAL A 107 2.53 -1.83 -17.32
C VAL A 107 2.17 -3.13 -16.61
N GLU A 108 2.68 -3.31 -15.39
CA GLU A 108 2.51 -4.52 -14.60
C GLU A 108 2.62 -4.20 -13.10
N VAL A 109 1.81 -4.87 -12.30
CA VAL A 109 1.89 -4.88 -10.83
C VAL A 109 1.78 -6.33 -10.35
N ASP A 110 2.79 -6.77 -9.61
CA ASP A 110 2.71 -7.99 -8.81
C ASP A 110 2.22 -7.60 -7.43
N TRP A 111 1.18 -8.26 -6.96
CA TRP A 111 0.54 -7.94 -5.69
C TRP A 111 0.01 -9.19 -5.00
N HIS A 112 -0.25 -9.09 -3.70
CA HIS A 112 -0.81 -10.19 -2.95
C HIS A 112 -1.95 -9.78 -2.03
N VAL A 113 -2.65 -10.82 -1.59
CA VAL A 113 -3.58 -10.80 -0.46
C VAL A 113 -3.16 -11.89 0.50
N ASN A 114 -2.97 -11.57 1.78
CA ASN A 114 -2.70 -12.56 2.79
C ASN A 114 -3.91 -13.49 3.02
N VAL A 115 -3.65 -14.77 3.24
CA VAL A 115 -4.63 -15.81 3.51
C VAL A 115 -4.25 -16.48 4.82
N ASP A 116 -5.20 -16.63 5.74
CA ASP A 116 -4.94 -17.30 7.01
C ASP A 116 -4.55 -18.76 6.78
N ARG A 117 -3.25 -19.01 7.00
CA ARG A 117 -2.62 -20.34 7.03
C ARG A 117 -2.04 -20.62 8.42
N THR A 118 -2.38 -19.81 9.41
CA THR A 118 -1.79 -19.87 10.75
C THR A 118 -2.26 -21.10 11.53
N GLY A 119 -3.47 -21.60 11.24
CA GLY A 119 -4.10 -22.65 12.05
C GLY A 119 -4.25 -22.25 13.52
N GLY A 120 -4.36 -20.95 13.80
CA GLY A 120 -4.40 -20.39 15.15
C GLY A 120 -3.05 -20.29 15.87
N GLN A 121 -1.93 -20.60 15.19
CA GLN A 121 -0.59 -20.44 15.76
C GLN A 121 -0.14 -18.97 15.76
N PRO A 122 0.82 -18.59 16.62
CA PRO A 122 1.46 -17.28 16.55
C PRO A 122 2.06 -17.02 15.16
N ILE A 123 1.86 -15.80 14.63
CA ILE A 123 2.39 -15.41 13.32
C ILE A 123 3.91 -15.36 13.39
N THR A 124 4.57 -16.23 12.61
CA THR A 124 6.03 -16.23 12.40
C THR A 124 6.36 -15.63 11.04
N THR A 125 7.64 -15.28 10.81
CA THR A 125 8.09 -14.83 9.47
C THR A 125 7.80 -15.86 8.38
N ALA A 126 7.93 -17.16 8.68
CA ALA A 126 7.62 -18.23 7.73
C ALA A 126 6.13 -18.25 7.37
N LEU A 127 5.24 -18.21 8.38
CA LEU A 127 3.79 -18.15 8.16
C LEU A 127 3.38 -16.87 7.43
N PHE A 128 4.06 -15.74 7.70
CA PHE A 128 3.83 -14.50 6.97
C PHE A 128 4.13 -14.66 5.47
N LEU A 129 5.28 -15.21 5.13
CA LEU A 129 5.65 -15.46 3.72
C LEU A 129 4.72 -16.46 3.05
N GLU A 130 4.34 -17.52 3.77
CA GLU A 130 3.43 -18.54 3.27
C GLU A 130 2.00 -18.02 3.07
N SER A 131 1.57 -17.00 3.80
CA SER A 131 0.18 -16.49 3.70
C SER A 131 -0.16 -15.82 2.38
N LYS A 132 0.84 -15.40 1.58
CA LYS A 132 0.63 -14.62 0.37
C LYS A 132 -0.03 -15.42 -0.75
N ALA A 133 -1.23 -15.00 -1.16
CA ALA A 133 -1.80 -15.36 -2.45
C ALA A 133 -1.43 -14.28 -3.48
N ASN A 134 -0.66 -14.65 -4.50
CA ASN A 134 -0.07 -13.71 -5.46
C ASN A 134 -0.94 -13.55 -6.72
N PHE A 135 -0.97 -12.34 -7.25
CA PHE A 135 -1.74 -11.91 -8.41
C PHE A 135 -0.90 -10.98 -9.29
N VAL A 136 -1.31 -10.84 -10.55
CA VAL A 136 -0.68 -9.91 -11.50
C VAL A 136 -1.76 -9.07 -12.16
N ALA A 137 -1.60 -7.75 -12.14
CA ALA A 137 -2.41 -6.82 -12.92
C ALA A 137 -1.56 -6.22 -14.05
N ARG A 138 -2.09 -6.17 -15.28
CA ARG A 138 -1.37 -5.67 -16.46
C ARG A 138 -2.17 -4.57 -17.14
N HIS A 139 -1.54 -3.42 -17.37
CA HIS A 139 -2.18 -2.25 -17.99
C HIS A 139 -3.50 -1.83 -17.32
N GLU A 140 -3.61 -2.08 -16.02
CA GLU A 140 -4.81 -1.81 -15.24
C GLU A 140 -4.69 -0.43 -14.57
N PRO A 141 -5.59 0.53 -14.87
CA PRO A 141 -5.56 1.83 -14.21
C PRO A 141 -5.82 1.70 -12.70
N MET A 142 -5.02 2.37 -11.87
CA MET A 142 -5.12 2.25 -10.42
C MET A 142 -4.71 3.50 -9.66
N GLU A 143 -5.13 3.53 -8.39
CA GLU A 143 -4.66 4.42 -7.35
C GLU A 143 -3.80 3.61 -6.37
N ILE A 144 -2.68 4.18 -5.97
CA ILE A 144 -1.71 3.53 -5.09
C ILE A 144 -1.50 4.42 -3.88
N VAL A 145 -1.51 3.82 -2.69
CA VAL A 145 -1.17 4.47 -1.42
C VAL A 145 0.10 3.82 -0.90
N GLY A 146 1.09 4.63 -0.56
CA GLY A 146 2.34 4.16 -0.02
C GLY A 146 2.79 4.96 1.20
N PHE A 147 3.63 4.33 2.01
CA PHE A 147 4.34 4.95 3.12
C PHE A 147 5.82 4.65 3.00
N TYR A 148 6.64 5.69 3.12
CA TYR A 148 8.10 5.59 3.08
C TYR A 148 8.66 5.71 4.50
N SER A 149 9.60 4.85 4.89
CA SER A 149 10.42 5.00 6.10
C SER A 149 11.69 4.16 6.02
N GLU A 150 12.81 4.71 6.50
CA GLU A 150 14.09 3.99 6.63
C GLU A 150 14.28 3.34 8.01
N HIS A 151 13.32 3.52 8.93
CA HIS A 151 13.46 3.13 10.34
C HIS A 151 12.39 2.14 10.82
N ASP A 152 11.36 1.86 10.01
CA ASP A 152 10.21 1.02 10.41
C ASP A 152 10.16 -0.35 9.70
N GLN A 153 11.32 -0.84 9.25
CA GLN A 153 11.47 -2.22 8.76
C GLN A 153 11.14 -3.21 9.88
N GLY A 154 10.26 -4.17 9.61
CA GLY A 154 9.76 -5.12 10.60
C GLY A 154 8.63 -4.58 11.49
N VAL A 155 8.26 -3.30 11.37
CA VAL A 155 7.09 -2.71 12.07
C VAL A 155 5.89 -2.62 11.12
N PHE A 156 6.02 -1.83 10.06
CA PHE A 156 5.02 -1.76 8.99
C PHE A 156 5.61 -1.87 7.59
N ILE A 157 6.94 -1.95 7.44
CA ILE A 157 7.60 -2.25 6.17
C ILE A 157 8.11 -3.68 6.22
N THR A 158 7.88 -4.47 5.17
CA THR A 158 8.47 -5.82 5.05
C THR A 158 9.98 -5.76 5.23
N GLY A 159 10.56 -6.63 6.07
CA GLY A 159 11.97 -6.55 6.51
C GLY A 159 13.04 -6.88 5.46
N ALA A 160 12.78 -6.72 4.16
CA ALA A 160 13.82 -6.85 3.14
C ALA A 160 14.82 -5.67 3.29
N PRO A 161 16.14 -5.91 3.35
CA PRO A 161 17.12 -4.89 3.76
C PRO A 161 17.09 -3.59 2.94
N THR A 162 16.68 -3.66 1.67
CA THR A 162 16.68 -2.54 0.73
C THR A 162 15.28 -1.98 0.43
N ASN A 163 14.24 -2.46 1.10
CA ASN A 163 12.89 -1.93 0.95
C ASN A 163 12.56 -0.93 2.08
N PHE A 164 12.17 0.27 1.69
CA PHE A 164 11.76 1.37 2.56
C PHE A 164 10.33 1.85 2.26
N MET A 165 9.57 1.10 1.46
CA MET A 165 8.19 1.44 1.12
C MET A 165 7.24 0.30 1.50
N HIS A 166 6.09 0.66 2.07
CA HIS A 166 4.92 -0.21 2.17
C HIS A 166 3.81 0.36 1.29
N VAL A 167 3.39 -0.40 0.28
CA VAL A 167 2.55 0.09 -0.80
C VAL A 167 1.37 -0.85 -1.02
N HIS A 168 0.17 -0.29 -1.10
CA HIS A 168 -1.03 -1.01 -1.56
C HIS A 168 -1.62 -0.32 -2.79
N MET A 169 -2.29 -1.11 -3.63
CA MET A 169 -3.02 -0.63 -4.80
C MET A 169 -4.53 -0.78 -4.62
N VAL A 170 -5.28 0.04 -5.35
CA VAL A 170 -6.71 -0.07 -5.60
C VAL A 170 -6.93 0.20 -7.09
N THR A 171 -7.43 -0.78 -7.82
CA THR A 171 -7.88 -0.62 -9.23
C THR A 171 -8.94 0.48 -9.35
N ARG A 172 -8.95 1.23 -10.47
CA ARG A 172 -9.85 2.39 -10.63
C ARG A 172 -11.33 2.01 -10.69
N ASP A 173 -11.64 0.80 -11.15
CA ASP A 173 -13.00 0.25 -11.07
C ASP A 173 -13.41 -0.18 -9.64
N GLY A 174 -12.45 -0.14 -8.70
CA GLY A 174 -12.60 -0.47 -7.30
C GLY A 174 -12.91 -1.95 -7.04
N GLN A 175 -12.56 -2.86 -7.96
CA GLN A 175 -12.84 -4.30 -7.82
C GLN A 175 -11.71 -5.08 -7.17
N SER A 176 -10.48 -4.57 -7.25
CA SER A 176 -9.28 -5.19 -6.67
C SER A 176 -8.47 -4.20 -5.84
N ALA A 177 -7.97 -4.66 -4.69
CA ALA A 177 -7.05 -3.94 -3.83
C ALA A 177 -6.16 -4.92 -3.06
N GLY A 178 -4.91 -4.56 -2.79
CA GLY A 178 -3.98 -5.43 -2.06
C GLY A 178 -2.58 -4.84 -1.96
N HIS A 179 -1.66 -5.60 -1.35
CA HIS A 179 -0.28 -5.20 -1.17
C HIS A 179 0.51 -5.33 -2.46
N VAL A 180 1.32 -4.33 -2.83
CA VAL A 180 2.17 -4.34 -4.03
C VAL A 180 3.55 -4.90 -3.68
N ASP A 181 3.92 -6.02 -4.29
CA ASP A 181 5.26 -6.62 -4.16
C ASP A 181 6.24 -6.07 -5.21
N ALA A 182 5.75 -5.78 -6.43
CA ALA A 182 6.54 -5.17 -7.50
C ALA A 182 5.67 -4.32 -8.45
N ILE A 183 6.28 -3.33 -9.10
CA ILE A 183 5.61 -2.49 -10.08
C ILE A 183 6.54 -2.10 -11.22
N THR A 184 6.05 -2.26 -12.45
CA THR A 184 6.61 -1.67 -13.66
C THR A 184 5.74 -0.49 -14.07
N LEU A 185 6.27 0.72 -13.94
CA LEU A 185 5.52 1.94 -14.21
C LEU A 185 5.23 2.10 -15.71
N GLY A 186 4.03 2.60 -16.02
CA GLY A 186 3.66 3.01 -17.37
C GLY A 186 3.91 4.50 -17.62
N PRO A 187 3.76 4.96 -18.86
CA PRO A 187 3.87 6.38 -19.18
C PRO A 187 2.78 7.20 -18.50
N GLY A 188 3.10 8.44 -18.11
CA GLY A 188 2.12 9.38 -17.53
C GLY A 188 1.73 9.10 -16.08
N MET A 189 2.42 8.18 -15.39
CA MET A 189 2.27 8.00 -13.94
C MET A 189 2.56 9.31 -13.20
N THR A 190 1.76 9.58 -12.16
CA THR A 190 1.89 10.79 -11.33
C THR A 190 2.18 10.39 -9.89
N LEU A 191 3.24 10.96 -9.31
CA LEU A 191 3.53 10.91 -7.89
C LEU A 191 2.84 12.07 -7.19
N LEU A 192 2.08 11.78 -6.13
CA LEU A 192 1.50 12.80 -5.27
C LEU A 192 2.16 12.75 -3.89
N LEU A 193 2.63 13.90 -3.43
CA LEU A 193 3.22 14.06 -2.10
C LEU A 193 2.40 15.03 -1.24
N PRO A 194 2.42 14.89 0.09
CA PRO A 194 1.87 15.87 1.00
C PRO A 194 2.42 17.26 0.69
N ARG A 195 1.55 18.27 0.69
CA ARG A 195 2.02 19.65 0.76
C ARG A 195 2.42 19.94 2.22
N PRO A 196 3.67 20.33 2.52
CA PRO A 196 4.04 20.83 3.84
C PRO A 196 3.11 21.99 4.21
N ARG A 197 2.75 22.09 5.49
CA ARG A 197 2.00 23.24 6.00
C ARG A 197 2.89 24.47 6.08
#